data_AF-A0A418ZNW3-F1
#
_entry.id   AF-A0A418ZNW3-F1
#
_cell.length_a   1.000
_cell.length_b   1.000
_cell.length_c   1.000
_cell.angle_alpha   90.00
_cell.angle_beta   90.00
_cell.angle_gamma   90.00
#
_symmetry.space_group_name_H-M   'P 1'
#
loop_
_entity.id
_entity.type
_entity.pdbx_description
1 polymer ?
#
loop_
_entity_poly.entity_id
_entity_poly.type
_entity_poly.pdbx_seq_one_letter_code
_entity_poly.pdbx_strand_id
1 'polypeptide(L)' 'ATLAAWRMDYNTERPHSRLGWQTPAEFAQTFTPQRGLTLRNPQSSAPAPVAQPAQTGKTQTRSLAHPG' A
#
# COMPACT_ATOMS: atom_id res chain seq x y z
N ALA A 1 37.09 -4.52 15.70
CA ALA A 1 36.83 -4.87 14.29
C ALA A 1 35.91 -6.10 14.16
N THR A 2 36.19 -7.20 14.86
CA THR A 2 35.49 -8.49 14.69
C THR A 2 33.99 -8.47 14.98
N LEU A 3 33.53 -7.78 16.02
CA LEU A 3 32.10 -7.76 16.40
C LEU A 3 31.22 -7.02 15.38
N ALA A 4 31.72 -5.94 14.79
CA ALA A 4 30.97 -5.18 13.80
C ALA A 4 30.80 -5.99 12.50
N ALA A 5 31.87 -6.66 12.06
CA ALA A 5 31.82 -7.57 10.92
C ALA A 5 30.84 -8.73 11.16
N TRP A 6 30.90 -9.37 12.33
CA TRP A 6 29.97 -10.44 12.69
C TRP A 6 28.51 -9.98 12.73
N ARG A 7 28.24 -8.80 13.31
CA ARG A 7 26.88 -8.23 13.33
C ARG A 7 26.36 -7.96 11.93
N MET A 8 27.20 -7.45 11.04
CA MET A 8 26.81 -7.18 9.67
C MET A 8 26.44 -8.49 8.97
N ASP A 9 27.38 -9.43 8.89
CA ASP A 9 27.19 -10.73 8.26
C ASP A 9 25.97 -11.50 8.83
N TYR A 10 25.79 -11.55 10.16
CA TYR A 10 24.62 -12.15 10.77
C TYR A 10 23.31 -11.47 10.35
N ASN A 11 23.26 -10.14 10.35
CA ASN A 11 22.02 -9.41 10.08
C ASN A 11 21.74 -9.19 8.58
N THR A 12 22.62 -9.60 7.67
CA THR A 12 22.43 -9.38 6.24
C THR A 12 22.55 -10.64 5.40
N GLU A 13 23.54 -11.50 5.66
CA GLU A 13 23.94 -12.57 4.73
C GLU A 13 23.60 -13.98 5.21
N ARG A 14 23.37 -14.17 6.51
CA ARG A 14 23.10 -15.52 7.04
C ARG A 14 21.65 -15.96 6.81
N PRO A 15 21.41 -17.17 6.31
CA PRO A 15 20.07 -17.77 6.29
C PRO A 15 19.46 -17.92 7.68
N HIS A 16 18.21 -17.48 7.86
CA HIS A 16 17.48 -17.64 9.12
C HIS A 16 16.32 -18.62 8.95
N SER A 17 16.19 -19.58 9.86
CA SER A 17 15.09 -20.56 9.83
C SER A 17 13.70 -19.92 9.91
N ARG A 18 13.56 -18.83 10.67
CA ARG A 18 12.31 -18.04 10.75
C ARG A 18 11.95 -17.35 9.43
N LEU A 19 12.93 -17.10 8.57
CA LEU A 19 12.73 -16.53 7.23
C LEU A 19 12.62 -17.63 6.15
N GLY A 20 12.46 -18.89 6.54
CA GLY A 20 12.42 -20.01 5.61
C GLY A 20 13.77 -20.29 4.94
N TRP A 21 14.87 -20.06 5.68
CA TRP A 21 16.25 -20.14 5.17
C TRP A 21 16.63 -19.06 4.14
N GLN A 22 15.85 -17.98 4.05
CA GLN A 22 16.28 -16.78 3.34
C GLN A 22 17.20 -15.91 4.20
N THR A 23 18.01 -15.09 3.54
CA THR A 23 18.81 -14.05 4.20
C THR A 23 17.91 -12.87 4.63
N PRO A 24 18.25 -12.15 5.71
CA PRO A 24 17.52 -10.94 6.08
C PRO A 24 17.48 -9.88 4.97
N ALA A 25 18.53 -9.78 4.16
CA ALA A 25 18.58 -8.85 3.03
C ALA A 25 17.58 -9.22 1.91
N GLU A 26 17.44 -10.50 1.58
CA GLU A 26 16.40 -10.98 0.64
C GLU A 26 15.00 -10.74 1.20
N PHE A 27 14.79 -11.07 2.48
CA PHE A 27 13.52 -10.82 3.14
C PHE A 27 13.16 -9.33 3.16
N ALA A 28 14.12 -8.43 3.41
CA ALA A 28 13.92 -6.99 3.38
C ALA A 28 13.44 -6.50 1.99
N GLN A 29 13.90 -7.12 0.91
CA GLN A 29 13.47 -6.77 -0.45
C GLN A 29 12.01 -7.14 -0.74
N THR A 30 11.43 -8.09 0.00
CA THR A 30 9.99 -8.42 -0.12
C THR A 30 9.09 -7.29 0.39
N PHE A 31 9.62 -6.44 1.28
CA PHE A 31 8.96 -5.20 1.67
C PHE A 31 9.19 -4.17 0.56
N THR A 32 8.44 -4.28 -0.53
CA THR A 32 8.31 -3.19 -1.48
C THR A 32 7.85 -1.96 -0.69
N PRO A 33 8.66 -0.90 -0.51
CA PRO A 33 8.13 0.33 0.05
C PRO A 33 7.09 0.80 -0.97
N GLN A 34 5.82 0.84 -0.58
CA GLN A 34 4.78 1.45 -1.40
C GLN A 34 5.09 2.94 -1.51
N ARG A 35 6.01 3.33 -2.40
CA ARG A 35 6.30 4.72 -2.77
C ARG A 35 5.13 5.37 -3.53
N GLY A 36 3.97 4.72 -3.60
CA GLY A 36 2.75 5.23 -4.24
C GLY A 36 1.73 5.81 -3.27
N LEU A 37 1.79 5.50 -1.97
CA LEU A 37 0.97 6.20 -0.98
C LEU A 37 1.90 7.13 -0.23
N THR A 38 1.95 8.36 -0.72
CA THR A 38 2.60 9.49 -0.07
C THR A 38 2.44 9.34 1.45
N LEU A 39 3.55 9.10 2.15
CA LEU A 39 3.64 9.40 3.57
C LEU A 39 3.08 10.83 3.68
N ARG A 40 1.87 10.95 4.24
CA ARG A 40 1.12 12.19 4.35
C ARG A 40 2.10 13.26 4.79
N ASN A 41 2.41 14.18 3.86
CA ASN A 41 3.37 15.25 4.10
C ASN A 41 2.98 15.93 5.44
N PRO A 42 3.89 16.01 6.42
CA PRO A 42 3.58 16.61 7.73
C PRO A 42 3.20 18.10 7.63
N GLN A 43 3.44 18.75 6.48
CA GLN A 43 2.99 20.10 6.15
C GLN A 43 1.68 20.15 5.33
N SER A 44 0.99 19.04 5.09
CA SER A 44 -0.22 19.04 4.26
C SER A 44 -1.44 19.58 5.02
N SER A 45 -1.83 20.82 4.72
CA SER A 45 -3.15 21.40 5.03
C SER A 45 -4.23 21.00 4.00
N ALA A 46 -4.02 19.92 3.24
CA ALA A 46 -5.00 19.52 2.23
C ALA A 46 -6.31 19.10 2.92
N PRO A 47 -7.46 19.70 2.59
CA PRO A 47 -8.74 19.27 3.14
C PRO A 47 -8.98 17.81 2.75
N ALA A 48 -9.65 17.05 3.63
CA ALA A 48 -10.12 15.71 3.30
C ALA A 48 -10.91 15.76 1.97
N PRO A 49 -10.85 14.72 1.12
CA PRO A 49 -11.75 14.66 -0.03
C PRO A 49 -13.16 14.60 0.55
N VAL A 50 -13.89 15.70 0.47
CA VAL A 50 -15.33 15.71 0.71
C VAL A 50 -15.90 14.76 -0.32
N ALA A 51 -16.47 13.65 0.16
CA ALA A 51 -17.01 12.59 -0.66
C ALA A 51 -17.74 13.17 -1.88
N GLN A 52 -17.38 12.71 -3.08
CA GLN A 52 -18.10 13.11 -4.28
C GLN A 52 -19.59 12.80 -4.06
N PRO A 53 -20.50 13.78 -4.19
CA PRO A 53 -21.91 13.47 -4.18
C PRO A 53 -22.20 12.58 -5.38
N ALA A 54 -22.82 11.43 -5.13
CA ALA A 54 -23.26 10.51 -6.17
C ALA A 54 -24.06 11.29 -7.21
N GLN A 55 -23.56 11.37 -8.45
CA GLN A 55 -24.33 11.84 -9.59
C GLN A 55 -25.36 10.76 -9.95
N THR A 56 -26.38 10.62 -9.11
CA THR A 56 -27.58 9.87 -9.46
C THR A 56 -28.48 10.83 -10.21
N GLY A 57 -28.12 11.07 -11.47
CA GLY A 57 -28.95 11.79 -12.42
C GLY A 57 -30.28 11.07 -12.55
N LYS A 58 -31.30 11.61 -11.89
CA LYS A 58 -32.69 11.23 -12.07
C LYS A 58 -33.18 11.90 -13.36
N THR A 59 -33.52 11.11 -14.37
CA THR A 59 -34.58 11.50 -15.31
C THR A 59 -35.67 10.45 -15.21
N GLN A 60 -36.69 10.79 -14.43
CA GLN A 60 -37.95 10.07 -14.34
C GLN A 60 -38.87 10.51 -15.50
N THR A 61 -39.63 9.53 -15.99
CA THR A 61 -40.99 9.66 -16.55
C THR A 61 -41.15 10.15 -17.99
N ARG A 62 -41.48 9.20 -18.88
CA ARG A 62 -42.74 9.30 -19.63
C ARG A 62 -43.34 7.92 -19.92
N SER A 63 -44.46 7.66 -19.26
CA SER A 63 -45.39 6.58 -19.58
C SER A 63 -45.93 6.73 -21.01
N LEU A 64 -45.98 5.64 -21.78
CA LEU A 64 -46.99 5.46 -22.82
C LEU A 64 -47.36 3.97 -22.90
N ALA A 65 -48.66 3.75 -23.06
CA ALA A 65 -49.46 2.56 -22.84
C ALA A 65 -49.39 1.48 -23.95
N HIS A 66 -49.46 0.19 -23.53
CA HIS A 66 -50.15 -0.99 -24.13
C HIS A 66 -49.82 -1.48 -25.57
N PRO A 67 -50.25 -2.69 -26.02
CA PRO A 67 -50.43 -3.98 -25.34
C PRO A 67 -49.81 -5.18 -26.11
N GLY A 68 -49.84 -6.36 -25.48
CA GLY A 68 -49.70 -7.68 -26.10
C GLY A 68 -50.21 -8.74 -25.14
#